data_AF-A6GG21-F1
#
_entry.id   AF-A6GG21-F1
#
_cell.length_a   1.000
_cell.length_b   1.000
_cell.length_c   1.000
_cell.angle_alpha   90.00
_cell.angle_beta   90.00
_cell.angle_gamma   90.00
#
_symmetry.space_group_name_H-M   'P 1'
#
loop_
_entity.id
_entity.type
_entity.pdbx_description
1 polymer ?
#
loop_
_entity_poly.entity_id
_entity_poly.type
_entity_poly.pdbx_seq_one_letter_code
_entity_poly.pdbx_strand_id
1 'polypeptide(L)'
;MPARLVIPRTSEGSVPPATDGARSVARPSLASLRLVFGVGPGPDEAPTDAAFHPAYTVAMPVVSAGGLDPDGVYEFDAGAQLELLARRATRRRWAVRLELEIVQSAEALNAAELWIRGARADGESLNLRVLGPAEGEALTGGGRRIVIATALAHEPEAARCLGGRFELQLRDAEPDASASVESSALLVDVDLRRYEFEDEGERAP
;
A
#
# COMPACT_ATOMS: atom_id res chain seq x y z
N MET A 1 -8.74 18.22 -1.94
CA MET A 1 -7.72 17.47 -2.70
C MET A 1 -7.52 16.13 -2.02
N PRO A 2 -7.40 15.02 -2.76
CA PRO A 2 -7.18 13.73 -2.13
C PRO A 2 -5.87 13.73 -1.34
N ALA A 3 -5.86 13.09 -0.18
CA ALA A 3 -4.65 12.93 0.62
C ALA A 3 -3.61 12.17 -0.20
N ARG A 4 -2.38 12.70 -0.25
CA ARG A 4 -1.29 12.15 -1.06
C ARG A 4 -0.07 11.92 -0.17
N LEU A 5 0.63 10.82 -0.42
CA LEU A 5 1.90 10.53 0.21
C LEU A 5 3.01 10.76 -0.82
N VAL A 6 3.99 11.58 -0.45
CA VAL A 6 5.16 11.88 -1.29
C VAL A 6 6.39 11.40 -0.54
N ILE A 7 7.19 10.57 -1.21
CA ILE A 7 8.44 10.05 -0.66
C ILE A 7 9.58 10.66 -1.46
N PRO A 8 10.44 11.47 -0.82
CA PRO A 8 11.46 12.22 -1.54
C PRO A 8 12.45 11.27 -2.23
N ARG A 9 13.02 11.77 -3.32
CA ARG A 9 14.22 11.18 -3.94
C ARG A 9 15.40 11.26 -2.97
N THR A 10 16.36 10.35 -3.11
CA THR A 10 17.60 10.43 -2.33
C THR A 10 18.55 11.45 -2.95
N SER A 11 19.32 12.14 -2.10
CA SER A 11 20.38 13.05 -2.53
C SER A 11 21.68 12.33 -2.89
N GLU A 12 21.82 11.05 -2.53
CA GLU A 12 23.01 10.25 -2.75
C GLU A 12 22.96 9.50 -4.09
N GLY A 13 23.63 10.05 -5.10
CA GLY A 13 23.79 9.43 -6.41
C GLY A 13 23.91 10.47 -7.52
N SER A 14 24.60 10.14 -8.60
CA SER A 14 24.63 10.99 -9.80
C SER A 14 23.47 10.62 -10.71
N VAL A 15 22.49 11.51 -10.86
CA VAL A 15 21.52 11.43 -11.95
C VAL A 15 22.23 11.91 -13.22
N PRO A 16 22.31 11.09 -14.28
CA PRO A 16 22.82 11.57 -15.57
C PRO A 16 22.06 12.85 -15.98
N PRO A 17 22.76 13.88 -16.47
CA PRO A 17 22.11 15.12 -16.88
C PRO A 17 21.02 14.81 -17.91
N ALA A 18 19.87 15.50 -17.81
CA ALA A 18 18.82 15.38 -18.80
C ALA A 18 19.40 15.79 -20.17
N THR A 19 19.48 14.84 -21.10
CA THR A 19 19.62 15.15 -22.52
C THR A 19 18.31 15.76 -23.00
N ASP A 20 18.35 16.81 -23.83
CA ASP A 20 17.19 17.59 -24.29
C ASP A 20 15.90 16.74 -24.48
N GLY A 21 14.96 16.87 -23.54
CA GLY A 21 13.68 16.15 -23.54
C GLY A 21 13.22 15.66 -22.16
N ALA A 22 11.95 15.22 -22.08
CA ALA A 22 11.41 14.54 -20.91
C ALA A 22 12.01 13.12 -20.81
N ARG A 23 12.54 12.78 -19.63
CA ARG A 23 13.16 11.48 -19.36
C ARG A 23 12.13 10.53 -18.75
N SER A 24 11.99 9.35 -19.35
CA SER A 24 11.23 8.27 -18.73
C SER A 24 12.13 7.44 -17.82
N VAL A 25 11.65 7.12 -16.62
CA VAL A 25 12.29 6.18 -15.69
C VAL A 25 11.42 4.95 -15.46
N ALA A 26 12.04 3.84 -15.04
CA ALA A 26 11.30 2.64 -14.70
C ALA A 26 10.29 2.93 -13.58
N ARG A 27 9.03 2.53 -13.80
CA ARG A 27 7.96 2.62 -12.78
C ARG A 27 8.34 1.83 -11.52
N PRO A 28 7.81 2.19 -10.33
CA PRO A 28 7.98 1.37 -9.14
C PRO A 28 7.35 -0.02 -9.35
N SER A 29 7.82 -1.01 -8.60
CA SER A 29 7.23 -2.35 -8.57
C SER A 29 6.62 -2.64 -7.20
N LEU A 30 5.43 -3.24 -7.21
CA LEU A 30 4.85 -3.86 -6.00
C LEU A 30 5.57 -5.20 -5.76
N ALA A 31 6.26 -5.33 -4.63
CA ALA A 31 6.95 -6.56 -4.24
C ALA A 31 6.07 -7.47 -3.37
N SER A 32 5.21 -6.88 -2.53
CA SER A 32 4.31 -7.62 -1.66
C SER A 32 3.09 -6.78 -1.32
N LEU A 33 1.95 -7.45 -1.16
CA LEU A 33 0.73 -6.91 -0.57
C LEU A 33 0.38 -7.73 0.68
N ARG A 34 0.14 -7.08 1.82
CA ARG A 34 -0.10 -7.78 3.09
C ARG A 34 -1.23 -7.15 3.90
N LEU A 35 -2.05 -7.99 4.51
CA LEU A 35 -2.87 -7.59 5.65
C LEU A 35 -2.17 -8.00 6.93
N VAL A 36 -1.91 -7.02 7.79
CA VAL A 36 -1.23 -7.24 9.06
C VAL A 36 -2.23 -7.00 10.18
N PHE A 37 -2.58 -8.09 10.86
CA PHE A 37 -3.42 -8.11 12.04
C PHE A 37 -2.53 -8.09 13.28
N GLY A 38 -2.82 -7.19 14.20
CA GLY A 38 -2.02 -7.01 15.39
C GLY A 38 -2.86 -6.59 16.58
N VAL A 39 -2.19 -6.56 17.73
CA VAL A 39 -2.77 -6.34 19.05
C VAL A 39 -2.05 -5.20 19.77
N GLY A 40 -2.71 -4.59 20.76
CA GLY A 40 -2.13 -3.55 21.60
C GLY A 40 -1.11 -4.09 22.60
N PRO A 41 -0.45 -3.22 23.39
CA PRO A 41 0.62 -3.63 24.29
C PRO A 41 0.08 -4.45 25.48
N GLY A 42 -1.08 -4.07 26.04
CA GLY A 42 -1.69 -4.73 27.18
C GLY A 42 -2.97 -5.53 26.87
N PRO A 43 -3.47 -6.34 27.83
CA PRO A 43 -4.83 -6.89 27.77
C PRO A 43 -5.87 -5.78 27.65
N ASP A 44 -6.89 -6.00 26.83
CA ASP A 44 -7.99 -5.06 26.61
C ASP A 44 -7.62 -3.65 26.08
N GLU A 45 -6.33 -3.38 25.85
CA GLU A 45 -5.81 -2.13 25.26
C GLU A 45 -5.84 -2.18 23.73
N ALA A 46 -6.45 -1.16 23.12
CA ALA A 46 -6.50 -1.01 21.68
C ALA A 46 -5.09 -0.78 21.10
N PRO A 47 -4.75 -1.42 19.96
CA PRO A 47 -3.52 -1.09 19.26
C PRO A 47 -3.51 0.38 18.83
N THR A 48 -2.33 0.98 18.80
CA THR A 48 -2.14 2.32 18.22
C THR A 48 -0.94 2.28 17.29
N ASP A 49 -0.75 3.32 16.50
CA ASP A 49 0.38 3.39 15.57
C ASP A 49 1.74 3.28 16.27
N ALA A 50 1.84 3.81 17.50
CA ALA A 50 3.04 3.73 18.33
C ALA A 50 3.18 2.37 19.06
N ALA A 51 2.06 1.66 19.26
CA ALA A 51 2.00 0.43 20.04
C ALA A 51 1.10 -0.60 19.32
N PHE A 52 1.59 -1.06 18.17
CA PHE A 52 0.98 -2.11 17.37
C PHE A 52 1.94 -3.29 17.29
N HIS A 53 1.52 -4.45 17.79
CA HIS A 53 2.30 -5.68 17.74
C HIS A 53 1.70 -6.62 16.70
N PRO A 54 2.33 -6.78 15.51
CA PRO A 54 1.90 -7.75 14.51
C PRO A 54 1.82 -9.15 15.12
N ALA A 55 0.70 -9.84 14.90
CA ALA A 55 0.45 -11.18 15.41
C ALA A 55 0.13 -12.17 14.29
N TYR A 56 -0.55 -11.71 13.24
CA TYR A 56 -0.95 -12.53 12.11
C TYR A 56 -0.85 -11.72 10.82
N THR A 57 -0.22 -12.30 9.79
CA THR A 57 -0.01 -11.64 8.51
C THR A 57 -0.52 -12.52 7.40
N VAL A 58 -1.41 -11.97 6.57
CA VAL A 58 -1.84 -12.58 5.31
C VAL A 58 -1.08 -11.88 4.19
N ALA A 59 -0.25 -12.63 3.47
CA ALA A 59 0.41 -12.13 2.27
C ALA A 59 -0.42 -12.52 1.06
N MET A 60 -0.83 -11.53 0.27
CA MET A 60 -1.48 -11.73 -1.02
C MET A 60 -0.39 -11.91 -2.10
N PRO A 61 -0.43 -13.00 -2.89
CA PRO A 61 0.56 -13.26 -3.92
C PRO A 61 0.57 -12.16 -4.98
N VAL A 62 1.71 -11.49 -5.19
CA VAL A 62 1.86 -10.49 -6.26
C VAL A 62 2.43 -11.20 -7.49
N VAL A 63 1.57 -11.63 -8.42
CA VAL A 63 1.98 -12.39 -9.62
C VAL A 63 2.04 -11.46 -10.82
N SER A 64 3.15 -10.73 -10.96
CA SER A 64 3.32 -9.65 -11.96
C SER A 64 2.24 -8.56 -11.84
N ALA A 65 2.21 -7.57 -12.74
CA ALA A 65 1.32 -6.40 -12.62
C ALA A 65 -0.15 -6.69 -12.98
N GLY A 66 -0.68 -7.83 -12.52
CA GLY A 66 -2.08 -8.21 -12.49
C GLY A 66 -2.31 -8.95 -11.16
N GLY A 67 -3.45 -8.71 -10.52
CA GLY A 67 -3.89 -9.40 -9.31
C GLY A 67 -3.93 -10.93 -9.39
N LEU A 68 -4.61 -11.54 -8.43
CA LEU A 68 -4.72 -13.00 -8.36
C LEU A 68 -5.56 -13.57 -9.50
N ASP A 69 -6.46 -12.76 -10.04
CA ASP A 69 -7.43 -13.10 -11.09
C ASP A 69 -7.20 -12.35 -12.42
N PRO A 70 -7.87 -12.77 -13.52
CA PRO A 70 -7.76 -12.16 -14.85
C PRO A 70 -8.16 -10.68 -14.90
N ASP A 71 -8.99 -10.23 -13.95
CA ASP A 71 -9.43 -8.84 -13.83
C ASP A 71 -8.41 -7.93 -13.13
N GLY A 72 -7.37 -8.52 -12.54
CA GLY A 72 -6.26 -7.83 -11.93
C GLY A 72 -6.52 -7.29 -10.53
N VAL A 73 -7.59 -7.72 -9.85
CA VAL A 73 -7.96 -7.24 -8.50
C VAL A 73 -7.44 -8.20 -7.42
N TYR A 74 -6.99 -7.65 -6.28
CA TYR A 74 -6.63 -8.43 -5.10
C TYR A 74 -7.81 -8.50 -4.14
N GLU A 75 -8.43 -9.66 -3.95
CA GLU A 75 -9.63 -9.83 -3.12
C GLU A 75 -9.38 -10.56 -1.78
N PHE A 76 -9.88 -10.02 -0.65
CA PHE A 76 -9.83 -10.67 0.67
C PHE A 76 -10.81 -10.03 1.68
N ASP A 77 -11.70 -10.76 2.36
CA ASP A 77 -12.54 -10.14 3.41
C ASP A 77 -11.76 -9.88 4.72
N ALA A 78 -11.17 -8.68 4.81
CA ALA A 78 -10.42 -8.23 5.98
C ALA A 78 -11.32 -8.06 7.22
N GLY A 79 -12.59 -7.72 7.03
CA GLY A 79 -13.55 -7.54 8.11
C GLY A 79 -13.93 -8.86 8.77
N ALA A 80 -14.29 -9.87 7.97
CA ALA A 80 -14.60 -11.20 8.48
C ALA A 80 -13.41 -11.82 9.23
N GLN A 81 -12.19 -11.66 8.69
CA GLN A 81 -10.99 -12.16 9.36
C GLN A 81 -10.72 -11.42 10.68
N LEU A 82 -10.88 -10.09 10.73
CA LEU A 82 -10.73 -9.31 11.96
C LEU A 82 -11.74 -9.76 13.03
N GLU A 83 -13.00 -9.94 12.64
CA GLU A 83 -14.06 -10.40 13.53
C GLU A 83 -13.76 -11.80 14.09
N LEU A 84 -13.30 -12.72 13.24
CA LEU A 84 -12.91 -14.07 13.65
C LEU A 84 -11.80 -14.05 14.72
N LEU A 85 -10.77 -13.22 14.52
CA LEU A 85 -9.66 -13.06 15.46
C LEU A 85 -10.15 -12.46 16.80
N ALA A 86 -10.98 -11.42 16.74
CA ALA A 86 -11.56 -10.78 17.92
C ALA A 86 -12.43 -11.73 18.74
N ARG A 87 -13.23 -12.59 18.08
CA ARG A 87 -14.06 -13.61 18.76
C ARG A 87 -13.24 -14.70 19.46
N ARG A 88 -12.07 -15.06 18.91
CA ARG A 88 -11.21 -16.12 19.48
C ARG A 88 -10.32 -15.63 20.62
N ALA A 89 -9.83 -14.40 20.56
CA ALA A 89 -8.88 -13.86 21.54
C ALA A 89 -9.50 -12.66 22.30
N THR A 90 -10.49 -12.95 23.15
CA THR A 90 -11.36 -11.94 23.79
C THR A 90 -10.68 -10.99 24.77
N ARG A 91 -9.48 -11.33 25.26
CA ARG A 91 -8.66 -10.48 26.15
C ARG A 91 -7.74 -9.52 25.41
N ARG A 92 -7.81 -9.49 24.08
CA ARG A 92 -6.95 -8.67 23.23
C ARG A 92 -7.83 -7.85 22.30
N ARG A 93 -7.51 -6.57 22.18
CA ARG A 93 -8.08 -5.73 21.12
C ARG A 93 -7.22 -5.88 19.88
N TRP A 94 -7.91 -6.06 18.76
CA TRP A 94 -7.29 -6.27 17.46
C TRP A 94 -7.41 -5.02 16.61
N ALA A 95 -6.49 -4.90 15.68
CA ALA A 95 -6.59 -4.00 14.55
C ALA A 95 -5.95 -4.65 13.33
N VAL A 96 -6.32 -4.16 12.16
CA VAL A 96 -5.71 -4.53 10.90
C VAL A 96 -5.27 -3.30 10.13
N ARG A 97 -4.18 -3.43 9.37
CA ARG A 97 -3.80 -2.48 8.32
C ARG A 97 -3.42 -3.21 7.06
N LEU A 98 -3.60 -2.55 5.93
CA LEU A 98 -3.06 -2.98 4.64
C LEU A 98 -1.66 -2.40 4.47
N GLU A 99 -0.71 -3.22 4.06
CA GLU A 99 0.66 -2.84 3.76
C GLU A 99 1.00 -3.16 2.30
N LEU A 100 1.57 -2.18 1.58
CA LEU A 100 2.13 -2.36 0.25
C LEU A 100 3.65 -2.20 0.34
N GLU A 101 4.39 -3.22 -0.07
CA GLU A 101 5.83 -3.17 -0.19
C GLU A 101 6.22 -2.79 -1.62
N ILE A 102 6.90 -1.67 -1.75
CA ILE A 102 7.26 -1.03 -3.02
C ILE A 102 8.77 -1.07 -3.17
N VAL A 103 9.23 -1.43 -4.36
CA VAL A 103 10.65 -1.41 -4.73
C VAL A 103 10.89 -0.38 -5.82
N GLN A 104 11.95 0.41 -5.65
CA GLN A 104 12.45 1.36 -6.63
C GLN A 104 13.87 0.99 -7.05
N SER A 105 14.16 1.10 -8.35
CA SER A 105 15.52 0.94 -8.86
C SER A 105 16.42 2.10 -8.44
N ALA A 106 17.74 1.87 -8.46
CA ALA A 106 18.75 2.88 -8.14
C ALA A 106 18.67 4.13 -9.04
N GLU A 107 18.32 3.93 -10.31
CA GLU A 107 18.13 5.03 -11.26
C GLU A 107 16.92 5.88 -10.90
N ALA A 108 15.78 5.23 -10.62
CA ALA A 108 14.51 5.88 -10.33
C ALA A 108 14.55 6.71 -9.03
N LEU A 109 15.14 6.16 -7.96
CA LEU A 109 15.12 6.78 -6.64
C LEU A 109 15.95 8.07 -6.54
N ASN A 110 16.91 8.26 -7.44
CA ASN A 110 17.72 9.48 -7.51
C ASN A 110 17.10 10.52 -8.45
N ALA A 111 16.38 10.06 -9.47
CA ALA A 111 15.87 10.95 -10.52
C ALA A 111 14.59 11.69 -10.11
N ALA A 112 13.68 11.03 -9.37
CA ALA A 112 12.33 11.51 -9.14
C ALA A 112 11.77 11.12 -7.77
N GLU A 113 10.81 11.91 -7.28
CA GLU A 113 10.04 11.62 -6.06
C GLU A 113 9.01 10.52 -6.34
N LEU A 114 8.70 9.69 -5.34
CA LEU A 114 7.64 8.70 -5.42
C LEU A 114 6.33 9.30 -4.89
N TRP A 115 5.37 9.46 -5.80
CA TRP A 115 4.03 9.95 -5.53
C TRP A 115 3.07 8.77 -5.38
N ILE A 116 2.27 8.81 -4.31
CA ILE A 116 1.34 7.73 -3.99
C ILE A 116 -0.01 8.35 -3.64
N ARG A 117 -1.05 7.88 -4.33
CA ARG A 117 -2.45 8.19 -4.03
C ARG A 117 -3.17 6.88 -3.73
N GLY A 118 -4.01 6.88 -2.70
CA GLY A 118 -4.93 5.80 -2.41
C GLY A 118 -6.35 6.35 -2.31
N ALA A 119 -7.29 5.73 -2.98
CA ALA A 119 -8.70 6.11 -2.93
C ALA A 119 -9.59 4.88 -2.78
N ARG A 120 -10.58 4.99 -1.90
CA ARG A 120 -11.66 4.01 -1.74
C ARG A 120 -12.57 4.04 -2.98
N ALA A 121 -13.42 3.02 -3.11
CA ALA A 121 -14.38 2.92 -4.21
C ALA A 121 -15.39 4.10 -4.27
N ASP A 122 -15.65 4.75 -3.14
CA ASP A 122 -16.49 5.95 -3.03
C ASP A 122 -15.74 7.27 -3.34
N GLY A 123 -14.44 7.19 -3.67
CA GLY A 123 -13.59 8.34 -3.97
C GLY A 123 -12.96 8.99 -2.74
N GLU A 124 -13.24 8.52 -1.52
CA GLU A 124 -12.59 9.04 -0.32
C GLU A 124 -11.12 8.62 -0.29
N SER A 125 -10.23 9.53 0.13
CA SER A 125 -8.81 9.25 0.18
C SER A 125 -8.45 8.34 1.33
N LEU A 126 -7.56 7.39 1.07
CA LEU A 126 -6.95 6.56 2.10
C LEU A 126 -5.88 7.36 2.84
N ASN A 127 -5.86 7.25 4.17
CA ASN A 127 -4.77 7.78 4.98
C ASN A 127 -3.58 6.83 4.90
N LEU A 128 -2.53 7.26 4.18
CA LEU A 128 -1.33 6.48 3.92
C LEU A 128 -0.14 7.04 4.69
N ARG A 129 0.73 6.15 5.15
CA ARG A 129 2.01 6.49 5.77
C ARG A 129 3.12 5.52 5.38
N VAL A 130 4.36 5.96 5.53
CA VAL A 130 5.52 5.09 5.45
C VAL A 130 5.71 4.38 6.80
N LEU A 131 5.98 3.07 6.75
CA LEU A 131 6.43 2.30 7.90
C LEU A 131 7.96 2.18 7.89
N GLY A 132 8.59 2.32 9.06
CA GLY A 132 10.04 2.23 9.19
C GLY A 132 10.75 3.52 8.78
N PRO A 133 11.99 3.44 8.26
CA PRO A 133 12.74 4.62 7.83
C PRO A 133 12.01 5.40 6.74
N ALA A 134 11.93 6.73 6.88
CA ALA A 134 11.24 7.60 5.94
C ALA A 134 11.81 7.51 4.51
N GLU A 135 13.10 7.25 4.38
CA GLU A 135 13.81 7.13 3.10
C GLU A 135 13.68 5.73 2.46
N GLY A 136 13.10 4.76 3.19
CA GLY A 136 13.10 3.35 2.83
C GLY A 136 14.35 2.61 3.28
N GLU A 137 14.37 1.30 3.02
CA GLU A 137 15.49 0.40 3.28
C GLU A 137 16.30 0.19 2.01
N ALA A 138 17.62 0.37 2.08
CA ALA A 138 18.51 0.17 0.94
C ALA A 138 18.56 -1.31 0.53
N LEU A 139 18.51 -1.56 -0.77
CA LEU A 139 18.64 -2.90 -1.35
C LEU A 139 20.03 -3.12 -1.94
N THR A 140 20.44 -4.40 -2.00
CA THR A 140 21.63 -4.79 -2.76
C THR A 140 21.41 -4.44 -4.24
N GLY A 141 22.30 -3.63 -4.81
CA GLY A 141 22.12 -3.05 -6.16
C GLY A 141 21.74 -1.57 -6.16
N GLY A 142 21.69 -0.92 -4.99
CA GLY A 142 21.53 0.53 -4.87
C GLY A 142 20.10 1.04 -5.04
N GLY A 143 19.12 0.12 -5.15
CA GLY A 143 17.70 0.44 -5.08
C GLY A 143 17.23 0.64 -3.64
N ARG A 144 15.92 0.87 -3.45
CA ARG A 144 15.30 0.90 -2.12
C ARG A 144 13.98 0.16 -2.07
N ARG A 145 13.65 -0.28 -0.86
CA ARG A 145 12.37 -0.88 -0.47
C ARG A 145 11.64 0.05 0.48
N ILE A 146 10.37 0.28 0.24
CA ILE A 146 9.50 1.10 1.08
C ILE A 146 8.28 0.28 1.42
N VAL A 147 7.86 0.32 2.69
CA VAL A 147 6.55 -0.21 3.07
C VAL A 147 5.63 0.97 3.35
N ILE A 148 4.55 1.08 2.58
CA ILE A 148 3.45 1.98 2.90
C ILE A 148 2.35 1.21 3.61
N ALA A 149 1.64 1.88 4.49
CA ALA A 149 0.50 1.30 5.17
C ALA A 149 -0.67 2.26 5.29
N THR A 150 -1.87 1.69 5.32
CA THR A 150 -3.08 2.40 5.73
C THR A 150 -3.07 2.67 7.23
N ALA A 151 -3.99 3.53 7.68
CA ALA A 151 -4.36 3.62 9.09
C ALA A 151 -4.83 2.26 9.65
N LEU A 152 -4.81 2.13 10.97
CA LEU A 152 -5.34 0.96 11.68
C LEU A 152 -6.87 0.98 11.65
N ALA A 153 -7.48 -0.12 11.23
CA ALA A 153 -8.91 -0.39 11.38
C ALA A 153 -9.14 -1.29 12.60
N HIS A 154 -10.00 -0.83 13.50
CA HIS A 154 -10.38 -1.55 14.73
C HIS A 154 -11.70 -2.31 14.60
N GLU A 155 -12.54 -1.90 13.65
CA GLU A 155 -13.86 -2.48 13.42
C GLU A 155 -13.92 -3.20 12.07
N PRO A 156 -14.72 -4.27 11.94
CA PRO A 156 -14.84 -5.04 10.70
C PRO A 156 -15.22 -4.19 9.47
N GLU A 157 -16.15 -3.25 9.61
CA GLU A 157 -16.56 -2.36 8.53
C GLU A 157 -15.41 -1.46 8.08
N ALA A 158 -14.64 -0.91 9.02
CA ALA A 158 -13.47 -0.11 8.72
C ALA A 158 -12.38 -0.94 8.03
N ALA A 159 -12.20 -2.21 8.43
CA ALA A 159 -11.23 -3.12 7.82
C ALA A 159 -11.52 -3.39 6.34
N ARG A 160 -12.80 -3.59 6.00
CA ARG A 160 -13.26 -3.75 4.60
C ARG A 160 -13.04 -2.51 3.74
N CYS A 161 -12.83 -1.36 4.38
CA CYS A 161 -12.64 -0.06 3.75
C CYS A 161 -11.18 0.35 3.61
N LEU A 162 -10.23 -0.50 4.03
CA LEU A 162 -8.80 -0.27 3.84
C LEU A 162 -8.35 -0.50 2.39
N GLY A 163 -9.16 -1.21 1.60
CA GLY A 163 -8.95 -1.46 0.19
C GLY A 163 -9.37 -0.28 -0.68
N GLY A 164 -9.00 -0.34 -1.95
CA GLY A 164 -9.25 0.69 -2.93
C GLY A 164 -8.25 0.62 -4.07
N ARG A 165 -8.17 1.72 -4.82
CA ARG A 165 -7.22 1.90 -5.91
C ARG A 165 -6.02 2.70 -5.42
N PHE A 166 -4.84 2.17 -5.65
CA PHE A 166 -3.57 2.81 -5.40
C PHE A 166 -2.92 3.18 -6.73
N GLU A 167 -2.47 4.43 -6.83
CA GLU A 167 -1.72 4.94 -7.96
C GLU A 167 -0.34 5.38 -7.49
N LEU A 168 0.69 4.76 -8.05
CA LEU A 168 2.09 5.03 -7.72
C LEU A 168 2.80 5.53 -8.97
N GLN A 169 3.44 6.70 -8.88
CA GLN A 169 4.15 7.30 -10.00
C GLN A 169 5.43 7.96 -9.52
N LEU A 170 6.49 7.87 -10.32
CA LEU A 170 7.71 8.64 -10.11
C LEU A 170 7.64 9.91 -10.91
N ARG A 171 7.85 11.06 -10.26
CA ARG A 171 7.91 12.37 -10.93
C ARG A 171 8.83 13.34 -10.19
N ASP A 172 9.48 14.24 -10.92
CA ASP A 172 10.29 15.34 -10.37
C ASP A 172 9.51 16.65 -10.19
N ALA A 173 8.21 16.62 -10.49
CA ALA A 173 7.30 17.74 -10.34
C ALA A 173 5.98 17.27 -9.74
N GLU A 174 5.21 18.25 -9.25
CA GLU A 174 3.83 18.07 -8.81
C GLU A 174 2.98 17.38 -9.91
N PRO A 175 2.00 16.53 -9.57
CA PRO A 175 1.22 15.77 -10.57
C PRO A 175 0.50 16.63 -11.62
N ASP A 176 0.12 17.85 -11.27
CA ASP A 176 -0.59 18.78 -12.15
C ASP A 176 0.37 19.70 -12.93
N ALA A 177 1.68 19.56 -12.71
CA ALA A 177 2.73 20.30 -13.40
C ALA A 177 3.43 19.43 -14.46
N SER A 178 4.08 20.09 -15.43
CA SER A 178 4.95 19.42 -16.38
C SER A 178 6.19 18.89 -15.66
N ALA A 179 6.41 17.58 -15.74
CA ALA A 179 7.57 16.90 -15.17
C ALA A 179 8.66 16.75 -16.26
N SER A 180 9.93 16.88 -15.85
CA SER A 180 11.06 16.60 -16.74
C SER A 180 11.53 15.15 -16.62
N VAL A 181 11.20 14.49 -15.50
CA VAL A 181 11.42 13.06 -15.25
C VAL A 181 10.11 12.45 -14.78
N GLU A 182 9.61 11.42 -15.47
CA GLU A 182 8.42 10.69 -15.02
C GLU A 182 8.43 9.19 -15.37
N SER A 183 7.68 8.39 -14.61
CA SER A 183 7.33 7.03 -14.97
C SER A 183 5.88 6.93 -15.44
N SER A 184 5.54 5.82 -16.11
CA SER A 184 4.13 5.38 -16.14
C SER A 184 3.63 5.09 -14.72
N ALA A 185 2.33 5.28 -14.50
CA ALA A 185 1.71 4.93 -13.22
C ALA A 185 1.64 3.40 -13.06
N LEU A 186 1.98 2.93 -11.86
CA LEU A 186 1.60 1.60 -11.38
C LEU A 186 0.23 1.73 -10.70
N LEU A 187 -0.73 0.95 -11.16
CA LEU A 187 -2.08 0.88 -10.62
C LEU A 187 -2.23 -0.44 -9.88
N VAL A 188 -2.77 -0.39 -8.66
CA VAL A 188 -3.04 -1.56 -7.82
C VAL A 188 -4.45 -1.42 -7.28
N ASP A 189 -5.33 -2.36 -7.63
CA ASP A 189 -6.71 -2.40 -7.16
C ASP A 189 -6.85 -3.52 -6.12
N VAL A 190 -7.35 -3.19 -4.93
CA VAL A 190 -7.50 -4.11 -3.79
C VAL A 190 -8.92 -4.04 -3.27
N ASP A 191 -9.67 -5.14 -3.32
CA ASP A 191 -10.98 -5.26 -2.70
C ASP A 191 -10.87 -6.03 -1.38
N LEU A 192 -11.22 -5.38 -0.27
CA LEU A 192 -11.14 -6.01 1.05
C LEU A 192 -12.50 -6.41 1.63
N ARG A 193 -13.55 -6.43 0.81
CA ARG A 193 -14.94 -6.61 1.26
C ARG A 193 -15.42 -8.06 1.18
N ARG A 194 -14.81 -8.86 0.33
CA ARG A 194 -15.23 -10.23 0.00
C ARG A 194 -14.03 -11.09 -0.35
N TYR A 195 -14.19 -12.40 -0.29
CA TYR A 195 -13.20 -13.34 -0.81
C TYR A 195 -13.42 -13.59 -2.31
N GLU A 196 -12.32 -13.88 -3.01
CA GLU A 196 -12.23 -14.20 -4.45
C GLU A 196 -13.18 -15.32 -4.92
N PHE A 197 -13.65 -16.18 -4.00
CA PHE A 197 -14.46 -17.36 -4.32
C PHE A 197 -15.85 -17.38 -3.67
N GLU A 198 -16.32 -16.26 -3.12
CA GLU A 198 -17.71 -16.18 -2.65
C GLU A 198 -18.63 -15.94 -3.87
N ASP A 199 -19.40 -16.98 -4.24
CA ASP A 199 -20.36 -16.94 -5.33
C ASP A 199 -21.25 -15.68 -5.25
N GLU A 200 -21.39 -14.96 -6.37
CA GLU A 200 -22.37 -13.86 -6.53
C GLU A 200 -23.85 -14.33 -6.42
N GLY A 201 -24.07 -15.61 -6.05
CA GLY A 201 -25.29 -16.38 -6.23
C GLY A 201 -26.27 -16.45 -5.06
N GLU A 202 -26.10 -15.69 -3.98
CA GLU A 202 -27.15 -15.54 -2.95
C GLU A 202 -27.65 -14.10 -2.84
N ARG A 203 -28.08 -13.53 -3.97
CA ARG A 203 -29.22 -12.61 -3.96
C ARG A 203 -30.47 -13.39 -4.36
N ALA A 204 -31.07 -14.07 -3.38
CA ALA A 204 -32.46 -14.50 -3.50
C ALA A 204 -33.38 -13.26 -3.55
N PRO A 205 -34.45 -13.28 -4.35
CA PRO A 205 -35.31 -12.12 -4.64
C PRO A 205 -36.07 -11.57 -3.42
#